data_AF-A0A0M9EPR0-F1
#
_entry.id   AF-A0A0M9EPR0-F1
#
_cell.length_a   1.000
_cell.length_b   1.000
_cell.length_c   1.000
_cell.angle_alpha   90.00
_cell.angle_beta   90.00
_cell.angle_gamma   90.00
#
_symmetry.space_group_name_H-M   'P 1'
#
loop_
_entity.id
_entity.type
_entity.pdbx_description
1 polymer ?
#
loop_
_entity_poly.entity_id
_entity_poly.type
_entity_poly.pdbx_seq_one_letter_code
_entity_poly.pdbx_strand_id
1 'polypeptide(L)'
;MEDIVQLNQDYQILICRLCQAAVRPGSSIELHFRRQHQLKGQILKDIKDYYGTLELADPKVTVTPEDNSEAIEQLAISHGYSCNACRYLTIACDSIVRHRREAGHDAAEERWTEVRLQTWIGGHYARYWIVRDDSDSNGPSDTADAADTTSRSAMDEVIAASKARLKEEDAVRLLYNVHPNRAAFFNFCP
;
A
#
# COMPACT_ATOMS: atom_id res chain seq x y z
N MET A 1 23.11 -1.65 -21.99
CA MET A 1 21.81 -2.19 -22.46
C MET A 1 20.95 -2.59 -21.26
N GLU A 2 21.55 -3.21 -20.25
CA GLU A 2 20.93 -3.62 -18.97
C GLU A 2 20.41 -2.45 -18.12
N ASP A 3 20.88 -1.22 -18.37
CA ASP A 3 20.38 -0.01 -17.68
C ASP A 3 19.01 0.47 -18.16
N ILE A 4 18.54 -0.03 -19.31
CA ILE A 4 17.29 0.42 -19.93
C ILE A 4 16.19 -0.64 -19.76
N VAL A 5 16.56 -1.91 -19.88
CA VAL A 5 15.62 -3.03 -19.91
C VAL A 5 16.15 -4.18 -19.10
N GLN A 6 15.26 -4.85 -18.38
CA GLN A 6 15.56 -6.04 -17.60
C GLN A 6 14.51 -7.13 -17.84
N LEU A 7 14.96 -8.37 -18.03
CA LEU A 7 14.08 -9.52 -18.13
C LEU A 7 13.84 -10.09 -16.72
N ASN A 8 12.57 -10.20 -16.34
CA ASN A 8 12.18 -11.03 -15.21
C ASN A 8 12.04 -12.48 -15.69
N GLN A 9 12.97 -13.35 -15.27
CA GLN A 9 13.02 -14.75 -15.71
C GLN A 9 11.89 -15.60 -15.11
N ASP A 10 11.40 -15.28 -13.92
CA ASP A 10 10.35 -16.07 -13.25
C ASP A 10 9.02 -15.97 -14.01
N TYR A 11 8.72 -14.79 -14.54
CA TYR A 11 7.47 -14.51 -15.26
C TYR A 11 7.65 -14.40 -16.79
N GLN A 12 8.90 -14.47 -17.28
CA GLN A 12 9.27 -14.20 -18.68
C GLN A 12 8.73 -12.85 -19.18
N ILE A 13 8.74 -11.83 -18.32
CA ILE A 13 8.24 -10.49 -18.62
C ILE A 13 9.41 -9.52 -18.79
N LEU A 14 9.33 -8.69 -19.83
CA LEU A 14 10.29 -7.61 -20.05
C LEU A 14 9.89 -6.38 -19.25
N ILE A 15 10.79 -5.85 -18.42
CA ILE A 15 10.58 -4.66 -17.61
C ILE A 15 11.42 -3.51 -18.18
N CYS A 16 10.77 -2.38 -18.45
CA CYS A 16 11.45 -1.14 -18.74
C CYS A 16 11.88 -0.48 -17.43
N ARG A 17 13.19 -0.29 -17.23
CA ARG A 17 13.74 0.34 -16.01
C ARG A 17 13.46 1.83 -15.95
N LEU A 18 13.28 2.48 -17.10
CA LEU A 18 12.96 3.91 -17.19
C LEU A 18 11.51 4.21 -16.79
N CYS A 19 10.57 3.35 -17.17
CA CYS A 19 9.17 3.44 -16.73
C CYS A 19 8.88 2.70 -15.43
N GLN A 20 9.80 1.84 -14.99
CA GLN A 20 9.60 0.87 -13.92
C GLN A 20 8.30 0.06 -14.10
N ALA A 21 8.05 -0.36 -15.34
CA ALA A 21 6.83 -1.03 -15.77
C ALA A 21 7.12 -2.10 -16.82
N ALA A 22 6.26 -3.11 -16.90
CA ALA A 22 6.34 -4.18 -17.88
C ALA A 22 5.99 -3.69 -19.30
N VAL A 23 6.72 -4.22 -20.27
CA VAL A 23 6.56 -3.94 -21.70
C VAL A 23 5.97 -5.17 -22.36
N ARG A 24 4.97 -4.94 -23.23
CA ARG A 24 4.36 -6.03 -24.00
C ARG A 24 5.34 -6.58 -25.04
N PRO A 25 5.26 -7.89 -25.33
CA PRO A 25 6.16 -8.54 -26.29
C PRO A 25 5.87 -8.15 -27.74
N GLY A 26 6.77 -8.59 -28.63
CA GLY A 26 6.68 -8.38 -30.08
C GLY A 26 6.89 -6.93 -30.50
N SER A 27 6.14 -6.46 -31.49
CA SER A 27 6.26 -5.10 -32.04
C SER A 27 5.99 -3.99 -31.02
N SER A 28 5.35 -4.33 -29.89
CA SER A 28 5.08 -3.40 -28.80
C SER A 28 6.36 -2.94 -28.09
N ILE A 29 7.41 -3.75 -28.09
CA ILE A 29 8.72 -3.41 -27.51
C ILE A 29 9.29 -2.18 -28.23
N GLU A 30 9.42 -2.25 -29.55
CA GLU A 30 9.93 -1.14 -30.36
C GLU A 30 9.06 0.11 -30.17
N LEU A 31 7.74 -0.06 -30.21
CA LEU A 31 6.78 1.03 -30.05
C LEU A 31 6.91 1.74 -28.71
N HIS A 32 7.06 0.98 -27.62
CA HIS A 32 7.24 1.50 -26.27
C HIS A 32 8.49 2.36 -26.18
N PHE A 33 9.65 1.82 -26.52
CA PHE A 33 10.92 2.54 -26.41
C PHE A 33 11.00 3.75 -27.34
N ARG A 34 10.41 3.66 -28.54
CA ARG A 34 10.40 4.76 -29.50
C ARG A 34 9.46 5.89 -29.08
N ARG A 35 8.29 5.59 -28.50
CA ARG A 35 7.30 6.61 -28.11
C ARG A 35 7.54 7.16 -26.72
N GLN A 36 7.84 6.30 -25.75
CA GLN A 36 7.98 6.68 -24.34
C GLN A 36 9.37 7.25 -24.03
N HIS A 37 10.41 6.71 -24.67
CA HIS A 37 11.80 7.09 -24.38
C HIS A 37 12.55 7.70 -25.57
N GLN A 38 11.91 7.78 -26.75
CA GLN A 38 12.49 8.37 -27.96
C GLN A 38 13.83 7.73 -28.35
N LEU A 39 14.05 6.46 -27.97
CA LEU A 39 15.25 5.71 -28.33
C LEU A 39 15.30 5.49 -29.85
N LYS A 40 16.51 5.59 -30.40
CA LYS A 40 16.78 5.51 -31.84
C LYS A 40 18.12 4.82 -32.10
N GLY A 41 18.36 4.47 -33.35
CA GLY A 41 19.64 3.92 -33.80
C GLY A 41 19.89 2.50 -33.31
N GLN A 42 21.16 2.17 -33.12
CA GLN A 42 21.60 0.80 -32.84
C GLN A 42 21.02 0.23 -31.53
N ILE A 43 20.90 1.05 -30.49
CA ILE A 43 20.39 0.61 -29.17
C ILE A 43 18.96 0.05 -29.28
N LEU A 44 18.07 0.74 -30.00
CA LEU A 44 16.69 0.28 -30.19
C LEU A 44 16.65 -1.01 -31.01
N LYS A 45 17.51 -1.10 -32.04
CA LYS A 45 17.62 -2.28 -32.89
C LYS A 45 18.10 -3.48 -32.08
N ASP A 46 19.13 -3.31 -31.25
CA ASP A 46 19.67 -4.37 -30.43
C ASP A 46 18.66 -4.87 -29.39
N ILE A 47 17.94 -3.97 -28.72
CA ILE A 47 16.88 -4.34 -27.77
C ILE A 47 15.81 -5.17 -28.48
N LYS A 48 15.35 -4.73 -29.65
CA LYS A 48 14.34 -5.43 -30.43
C LYS A 48 14.83 -6.77 -30.93
N ASP A 49 16.03 -6.84 -31.48
CA ASP A 49 16.58 -8.05 -32.08
C ASP A 49 16.87 -9.11 -31.01
N TYR A 50 17.38 -8.70 -29.84
CA TYR A 50 17.61 -9.62 -28.73
C TYR A 50 16.29 -10.10 -28.11
N TYR A 51 15.49 -9.19 -27.55
CA TYR A 51 14.27 -9.56 -26.82
C TYR A 51 13.11 -10.01 -27.73
N GLY A 52 13.15 -9.67 -29.02
CA GLY A 52 12.17 -10.13 -30.00
C GLY A 52 12.32 -11.60 -30.39
N THR A 53 13.46 -12.24 -30.06
CA THR A 53 13.67 -13.68 -30.27
C THR A 53 13.21 -14.53 -29.09
N LEU A 54 12.94 -13.91 -27.94
CA LEU A 54 12.52 -14.61 -26.73
C LEU A 54 11.00 -14.76 -26.66
N GLU A 55 10.55 -15.90 -26.11
CA GLU A 55 9.13 -16.14 -25.82
C GLU A 55 8.73 -15.41 -24.53
N LEU A 56 8.47 -14.11 -24.67
CA LEU A 56 8.06 -13.25 -23.57
C LEU A 56 6.55 -13.30 -23.32
N ALA A 57 6.16 -13.37 -22.06
CA ALA A 57 4.76 -13.35 -21.64
C ALA A 57 4.15 -11.94 -21.75
N ASP A 58 2.86 -11.84 -22.09
CA ASP A 58 2.16 -10.56 -22.13
C ASP A 58 1.66 -10.16 -20.73
N PRO A 59 2.21 -9.09 -20.13
CA PRO A 59 1.85 -8.63 -18.78
C PRO A 59 0.36 -8.30 -18.58
N LYS A 60 -0.41 -8.15 -19.66
CA LYS A 60 -1.87 -7.97 -19.58
C LYS A 60 -2.59 -9.23 -19.12
N VAL A 61 -2.11 -10.40 -19.52
CA VAL A 61 -2.75 -11.71 -19.28
C VAL A 61 -1.94 -12.60 -18.35
N THR A 62 -0.65 -12.30 -18.14
CA THR A 62 0.19 -13.04 -17.20
C THR A 62 -0.42 -13.01 -15.80
N VAL A 63 -0.14 -14.09 -15.07
CA VAL A 63 -0.49 -14.23 -13.66
C VAL A 63 0.21 -13.11 -12.87
N THR A 64 -0.54 -12.46 -11.99
CA THR A 64 0.04 -11.53 -11.02
C THR A 64 0.65 -12.32 -9.88
N PRO A 65 1.77 -11.87 -9.30
CA PRO A 65 2.31 -12.43 -8.07
C PRO A 65 1.23 -12.56 -6.99
N GLU A 66 1.47 -13.47 -6.04
CA GLU A 66 0.61 -13.63 -4.88
C GLU A 66 0.66 -12.38 -3.99
N ASP A 67 -0.44 -12.09 -3.29
CA ASP A 67 -0.47 -10.99 -2.33
C ASP A 67 0.52 -11.26 -1.19
N ASN A 68 1.26 -10.24 -0.75
CA ASN A 68 2.39 -10.32 0.17
C ASN A 68 3.64 -11.03 -0.40
N SER A 69 3.80 -11.02 -1.72
CA SER A 69 5.06 -11.41 -2.36
C SER A 69 6.16 -10.37 -2.15
N GLU A 70 7.41 -10.77 -2.37
CA GLU A 70 8.54 -9.84 -2.35
C GLU A 70 8.43 -8.80 -3.46
N ALA A 71 8.98 -7.62 -3.20
CA ALA A 71 8.99 -6.54 -4.17
C ALA A 71 9.83 -6.93 -5.39
N ILE A 72 9.27 -6.78 -6.59
CA ILE A 72 10.06 -6.91 -7.81
C ILE A 72 10.86 -5.61 -7.97
N GLU A 73 12.18 -5.68 -7.77
CA GLU A 73 13.09 -4.52 -7.65
C GLU A 73 12.96 -3.50 -8.80
N GLN A 74 12.62 -3.96 -10.01
CA GLN A 74 12.58 -3.14 -11.22
C GLN A 74 11.20 -2.51 -11.49
N LEU A 75 10.19 -2.82 -10.68
CA LEU A 75 8.84 -2.25 -10.80
C LEU A 75 8.61 -1.13 -9.78
N ALA A 76 7.83 -0.14 -10.18
CA ALA A 76 7.45 0.95 -9.29
C ALA A 76 6.57 0.43 -8.15
N ILE A 77 6.99 0.69 -6.91
CA ILE A 77 6.17 0.48 -5.72
C ILE A 77 5.29 1.71 -5.56
N SER A 78 3.98 1.49 -5.48
CA SER A 78 2.97 2.52 -5.22
C SER A 78 2.35 2.31 -3.85
N HIS A 79 2.13 3.38 -3.10
CA HIS A 79 1.32 3.30 -1.89
C HIS A 79 -0.17 3.31 -2.28
N GLY A 80 -0.94 2.43 -1.68
CA GLY A 80 -2.36 2.29 -1.95
C GLY A 80 -3.13 1.74 -0.77
N TYR A 81 -4.34 1.29 -1.05
CA TYR A 81 -5.33 0.92 -0.07
C TYR A 81 -5.90 -0.45 -0.42
N SER A 82 -5.97 -1.33 0.59
CA SER A 82 -6.63 -2.61 0.54
C SER A 82 -7.94 -2.55 1.31
N CYS A 83 -9.01 -3.10 0.74
CA CYS A 83 -10.25 -3.30 1.46
C CYS A 83 -10.14 -4.49 2.42
N ASN A 84 -10.54 -4.32 3.68
CA ASN A 84 -10.45 -5.42 4.66
C ASN A 84 -11.60 -6.43 4.54
N ALA A 85 -12.67 -6.08 3.81
CA ALA A 85 -13.83 -6.94 3.60
C ALA A 85 -13.77 -7.76 2.31
N CYS A 86 -12.96 -7.35 1.31
CA CYS A 86 -12.82 -8.07 0.04
C CYS A 86 -11.48 -7.77 -0.62
N ARG A 87 -11.14 -8.49 -1.71
CA ARG A 87 -9.85 -8.34 -2.43
C ARG A 87 -9.74 -7.06 -3.30
N TYR A 88 -10.41 -5.98 -2.94
CA TYR A 88 -10.35 -4.73 -3.70
C TYR A 88 -9.08 -3.95 -3.33
N LEU A 89 -8.26 -3.65 -4.34
CA LEU A 89 -7.02 -2.90 -4.22
C LEU A 89 -7.07 -1.65 -5.10
N THR A 90 -6.59 -0.52 -4.59
CA THR A 90 -6.50 0.73 -5.35
C THR A 90 -5.38 1.62 -4.84
N ILE A 91 -4.88 2.52 -5.68
CA ILE A 91 -3.91 3.56 -5.27
C ILE A 91 -4.58 4.87 -4.84
N ALA A 92 -5.91 4.99 -4.98
CA ALA A 92 -6.64 6.24 -4.74
C ALA A 92 -7.58 6.16 -3.51
N CYS A 93 -7.45 7.10 -2.55
CA CYS A 93 -8.30 7.19 -1.34
C CYS A 93 -9.80 7.30 -1.73
N ASP A 94 -10.13 8.15 -2.71
CA ASP A 94 -11.52 8.30 -3.17
C ASP A 94 -12.12 7.00 -3.72
N SER A 95 -11.30 6.18 -4.37
CA SER A 95 -11.76 4.92 -4.96
C SER A 95 -12.08 3.88 -3.90
N ILE A 96 -11.28 3.78 -2.82
CA ILE A 96 -11.57 2.83 -1.73
C ILE A 96 -12.80 3.27 -0.93
N VAL A 97 -12.97 4.58 -0.69
CA VAL A 97 -14.16 5.12 -0.01
C VAL A 97 -15.42 4.84 -0.82
N ARG A 98 -15.39 5.10 -2.13
CA ARG A 98 -16.52 4.84 -3.03
C ARG A 98 -16.83 3.35 -3.11
N HIS A 99 -15.82 2.51 -3.29
CA HIS A 99 -15.98 1.05 -3.33
C HIS A 99 -16.70 0.54 -2.08
N ARG A 100 -16.30 0.99 -0.89
CA ARG A 100 -16.86 0.51 0.38
C ARG A 100 -18.36 0.79 0.50
N ARG A 101 -18.78 1.98 0.06
CA ARG A 101 -20.19 2.39 0.02
C ARG A 101 -20.99 1.58 -1.00
N GLU A 102 -20.44 1.39 -2.20
CA GLU A 102 -21.10 0.64 -3.28
C GLU A 102 -21.20 -0.86 -2.97
N ALA A 103 -20.19 -1.42 -2.31
CA ALA A 103 -20.14 -2.84 -1.94
C ALA A 103 -20.82 -3.16 -0.60
N GLY A 104 -21.30 -2.15 0.13
CA GLY A 104 -21.95 -2.34 1.44
C GLY A 104 -21.00 -2.80 2.55
N HIS A 105 -19.70 -2.51 2.41
CA HIS A 105 -18.66 -2.90 3.38
C HIS A 105 -18.56 -1.91 4.56
N ASP A 106 -19.58 -1.09 4.81
CA ASP A 106 -19.53 0.01 5.78
C ASP A 106 -19.41 -0.44 7.25
N ALA A 107 -19.80 -1.69 7.54
CA ALA A 107 -19.91 -2.23 8.88
C ALA A 107 -18.59 -2.72 9.53
N ALA A 108 -17.51 -2.89 8.78
CA ALA A 108 -16.25 -3.37 9.36
C ALA A 108 -15.61 -2.25 10.22
N GLU A 109 -15.12 -2.59 11.42
CA GLU A 109 -14.48 -1.62 12.34
C GLU A 109 -13.20 -1.02 11.71
N GLU A 110 -12.45 -1.84 10.97
CA GLU A 110 -11.33 -1.38 10.16
C GLU A 110 -11.80 -1.07 8.73
N ARG A 111 -11.55 0.18 8.30
CA ARG A 111 -12.10 0.68 7.05
C ARG A 111 -11.36 0.18 5.80
N TRP A 112 -10.04 0.26 5.83
CA TRP A 112 -9.10 -0.19 4.82
C TRP A 112 -7.70 -0.12 5.44
N THR A 113 -6.75 -0.84 4.86
CA THR A 113 -5.36 -0.81 5.28
C THR A 113 -4.50 -0.17 4.19
N GLU A 114 -3.57 0.69 4.58
CA GLU A 114 -2.55 1.20 3.68
C GLU A 114 -1.54 0.10 3.36
N VAL A 115 -1.30 -0.14 2.09
CA VAL A 115 -0.46 -1.24 1.61
C VAL A 115 0.47 -0.76 0.50
N ARG A 116 1.60 -1.44 0.36
CA ARG A 116 2.49 -1.25 -0.79
C ARG A 116 2.01 -2.14 -1.93
N LEU A 117 1.80 -1.55 -3.08
CA LEU A 117 1.25 -2.20 -4.27
C LEU A 117 2.26 -2.15 -5.41
N GLN A 118 2.33 -3.22 -6.18
CA GLN A 118 2.98 -3.25 -7.48
C GLN A 118 1.99 -3.67 -8.57
N THR A 119 2.27 -3.30 -9.81
CA THR A 119 1.50 -3.72 -10.99
C THR A 119 2.46 -3.95 -12.14
N TRP A 120 2.12 -4.89 -13.05
CA TRP A 120 2.89 -5.08 -14.28
C TRP A 120 2.76 -3.87 -15.19
N ILE A 121 1.54 -3.37 -15.40
CA ILE A 121 1.25 -2.25 -16.30
C ILE A 121 0.45 -1.21 -15.53
N GLY A 122 0.76 0.07 -15.71
CA GLY A 122 -0.03 1.16 -15.16
C GLY A 122 -1.36 1.41 -15.91
N GLY A 123 -2.19 2.28 -15.34
CA GLY A 123 -3.43 2.76 -15.96
C GLY A 123 -4.60 1.77 -15.86
N HIS A 124 -5.50 1.78 -16.86
CA HIS A 124 -6.75 1.01 -16.83
C HIS A 124 -6.55 -0.52 -16.79
N TYR A 125 -5.39 -1.01 -17.23
CA TYR A 125 -5.06 -2.44 -17.19
C TYR A 125 -4.25 -2.83 -15.95
N ALA A 126 -4.12 -1.93 -14.97
CA ALA A 126 -3.39 -2.21 -13.76
C ALA A 126 -4.07 -3.31 -12.96
N ARG A 127 -3.26 -4.29 -12.59
CA ARG A 127 -3.64 -5.40 -11.73
C ARG A 127 -2.67 -5.40 -10.57
N TYR A 128 -3.12 -4.83 -9.46
CA TYR A 128 -2.30 -4.67 -8.28
C TYR A 128 -2.19 -5.97 -7.50
N TRP A 129 -1.05 -6.15 -6.85
CA TRP A 129 -0.85 -7.12 -5.78
C TRP A 129 -0.15 -6.43 -4.61
N ILE A 130 -0.37 -6.95 -3.40
CA ILE A 130 0.29 -6.43 -2.19
C ILE A 130 1.72 -6.93 -2.15
N VAL A 131 2.65 -6.04 -1.85
CA VAL A 131 4.06 -6.34 -1.63
C VAL A 131 4.34 -6.36 -0.14
N ARG A 132 5.04 -7.39 0.33
CA ARG A 132 5.44 -7.58 1.72
C ARG A 132 6.13 -6.33 2.24
N ASP A 133 5.75 -5.81 3.41
CA ASP A 133 6.45 -4.69 4.04
C ASP A 133 7.62 -5.23 4.87
N ASP A 134 8.84 -4.83 4.51
CA ASP A 134 10.06 -5.16 5.25
C ASP A 134 10.17 -4.37 6.57
N SER A 135 9.28 -3.39 6.78
CA SER A 135 9.17 -2.64 8.04
C SER A 135 8.50 -3.39 9.19
N ASP A 136 7.93 -4.59 8.96
CA ASP A 136 7.40 -5.47 10.02
C ASP A 136 8.51 -6.19 10.81
N SER A 137 9.78 -5.86 10.58
CA SER A 137 10.91 -6.24 11.43
C SER A 137 10.91 -5.50 12.78
N ASN A 138 9.76 -5.31 13.41
CA ASN A 138 9.69 -4.99 14.83
C ASN A 138 9.56 -6.31 15.60
N GLY A 139 10.68 -7.06 15.62
CA GLY A 139 10.85 -8.15 16.57
C GLY A 139 10.65 -7.65 18.01
N PRO A 140 10.19 -8.50 18.93
CA PRO A 140 10.00 -8.11 20.33
C PRO A 140 11.35 -7.69 20.90
N SER A 141 11.51 -6.39 21.17
CA SER A 141 12.68 -5.87 21.87
C SER A 141 12.56 -6.25 23.35
N ASP A 142 12.89 -7.50 23.66
CA ASP A 142 13.30 -7.90 25.00
C ASP A 142 14.67 -7.26 25.28
N THR A 143 14.64 -6.03 25.78
CA THR A 143 15.74 -5.44 26.54
C THR A 143 15.20 -5.01 27.89
N ALA A 144 15.27 -5.94 28.84
CA ALA A 144 15.25 -5.60 30.25
C ALA A 144 16.49 -4.73 30.54
N ASP A 145 16.29 -3.52 31.05
CA ASP A 145 17.21 -2.98 32.05
C ASP A 145 16.49 -2.01 32.99
N ALA A 146 16.80 -2.19 34.27
CA ALA A 146 16.10 -1.66 35.41
C ALA A 146 16.62 -0.26 35.79
N ALA A 147 15.84 0.79 35.55
CA ALA A 147 16.17 2.12 36.06
C ALA A 147 15.00 3.12 36.08
N ASP A 148 13.76 2.74 36.41
CA ASP A 148 12.72 3.78 36.63
C ASP A 148 11.56 3.33 37.53
N THR A 149 11.86 2.95 38.78
CA THR A 149 10.82 2.65 39.79
C THR A 149 10.49 3.85 40.67
N THR A 150 11.33 4.88 40.68
CA THR A 150 11.17 6.02 41.61
C THR A 150 10.24 7.12 41.04
N SER A 151 10.14 7.26 39.72
CA SER A 151 9.36 8.35 39.11
C SER A 151 7.86 8.05 38.98
N ARG A 152 7.47 6.76 38.91
CA ARG A 152 6.06 6.35 38.76
C ARG A 152 5.22 6.52 40.03
N SER A 153 5.84 6.39 41.21
CA SER A 153 5.11 6.46 42.49
C SER A 153 4.55 7.86 42.79
N ALA A 154 5.24 8.93 42.36
CA ALA A 154 4.79 10.30 42.63
C ALA A 154 3.68 10.76 41.66
N MET A 155 3.69 10.25 40.43
CA MET A 155 2.67 10.62 39.43
C MET A 155 1.33 9.90 39.67
N ASP A 156 1.36 8.62 40.08
CA ASP A 156 0.14 7.86 40.38
C ASP A 156 -0.63 8.44 41.58
N GLU A 157 0.07 9.02 42.57
CA GLU A 157 -0.55 9.65 43.75
C GLU A 157 -1.28 10.97 43.40
N VAL A 158 -0.69 11.77 42.50
CA VAL A 158 -1.28 13.03 42.01
C VAL A 158 -2.51 12.75 41.12
N ILE A 159 -2.48 11.68 40.33
CA ILE A 159 -3.61 11.24 39.49
C ILE A 159 -4.75 10.68 40.35
N ALA A 160 -4.44 9.96 41.43
CA ALA A 160 -5.44 9.45 42.36
C ALA A 160 -6.18 10.59 43.10
N ALA A 161 -5.44 11.60 43.59
CA ALA A 161 -6.01 12.75 44.28
C ALA A 161 -6.91 13.61 43.37
N SER A 162 -6.53 13.79 42.11
CA SER A 162 -7.34 14.53 41.14
C SER A 162 -8.58 13.76 40.67
N LYS A 163 -8.50 12.42 40.54
CA LYS A 163 -9.68 11.57 40.25
C LYS A 163 -10.70 11.54 41.38
N ALA A 164 -10.28 11.64 42.65
CA ALA A 164 -11.20 11.69 43.78
C ALA A 164 -12.04 12.97 43.77
N ARG A 165 -11.41 14.12 43.48
CA ARG A 165 -12.09 15.43 43.39
C ARG A 165 -13.08 15.52 42.23
N LEU A 166 -12.74 14.94 41.08
CA LEU A 166 -13.61 14.93 39.89
C LEU A 166 -14.84 14.02 40.06
N LYS A 167 -14.72 12.90 40.76
CA LYS A 167 -15.86 12.01 41.05
C LYS A 167 -16.90 12.66 41.97
N GLU A 168 -16.47 13.53 42.88
CA GLU A 168 -17.35 14.30 43.75
C GLU A 168 -18.10 15.40 42.97
N GLU A 169 -17.43 16.05 42.01
CA GLU A 169 -18.04 17.05 41.12
C GLU A 169 -18.98 16.43 40.06
N ASP A 170 -18.66 15.25 39.52
CA ASP A 170 -19.51 14.54 38.54
C ASP A 170 -20.75 13.89 39.18
N ALA A 171 -20.68 13.48 40.45
CA ALA A 171 -21.84 12.99 41.19
C ALA A 171 -22.91 14.07 41.40
N VAL A 172 -22.50 15.35 41.50
CA VAL A 172 -23.41 16.50 41.60
C VAL A 172 -24.03 16.85 40.25
N ARG A 173 -23.29 16.71 39.14
CA ARG A 173 -23.81 16.98 37.78
C ARG A 173 -24.81 15.94 37.27
N LEU A 174 -24.74 14.69 37.72
CA LEU A 174 -25.63 13.62 37.28
C LEU A 174 -27.05 13.67 37.90
N LEU A 175 -27.31 14.55 38.88
CA LEU A 175 -28.66 14.80 39.40
C LEU A 175 -29.45 15.84 38.58
N TYR A 176 -28.80 16.58 37.67
CA TYR A 176 -29.42 17.62 36.85
C TYR A 176 -29.07 17.43 35.38
N ASN A 177 -29.77 16.51 34.73
CA ASN A 177 -30.34 16.65 33.37
C ASN A 177 -30.29 15.37 32.55
N VAL A 178 -31.45 15.13 31.97
CA VAL A 178 -31.90 13.95 31.26
C VAL A 178 -31.90 14.25 29.75
N HIS A 179 -31.42 13.26 28.98
CA HIS A 179 -31.69 12.95 27.56
C HIS A 179 -30.82 13.52 26.40
N PRO A 180 -30.69 12.74 25.29
CA PRO A 180 -29.53 12.73 24.40
C PRO A 180 -29.88 13.14 22.94
N ASN A 181 -28.90 13.60 22.15
CA ASN A 181 -28.99 13.47 20.68
C ASN A 181 -27.65 13.47 19.92
N ARG A 182 -27.24 12.27 19.54
CA ARG A 182 -26.80 11.76 18.22
C ARG A 182 -26.08 12.71 17.22
N ALA A 183 -24.77 12.46 17.14
CA ALA A 183 -23.94 12.19 15.96
C ALA A 183 -23.99 13.12 14.72
N ALA A 184 -22.87 13.82 14.51
CA ALA A 184 -22.34 14.13 13.17
C ALA A 184 -20.86 13.73 13.13
N PHE A 185 -20.50 12.78 12.28
CA PHE A 185 -19.11 12.50 11.91
C PHE A 185 -19.00 12.59 10.38
N PHE A 186 -18.71 13.80 9.91
CA PHE A 186 -17.96 13.98 8.67
C PHE A 186 -16.49 13.93 9.07
N ASN A 187 -15.70 13.05 8.46
CA ASN A 187 -14.24 13.14 8.57
C ASN A 187 -13.56 12.84 7.24
N PHE A 188 -12.65 13.75 6.95
CA PHE A 188 -11.63 13.81 5.90
C PHE A 188 -10.63 12.65 6.02
N CYS A 189 -10.02 12.28 4.87
CA CYS A 189 -8.80 11.45 4.76
C CYS A 189 -7.64 12.31 5.33
N PRO A 190 -6.82 11.83 6.29
CA PRO A 190 -5.67 12.56 6.83
C PRO A 190 -4.55 12.73 5.79
#